data_AF-A0A822EUK8-F1
#
_entry.id   AF-A0A822EUK8-F1
#
_cell.length_a   1.000
_cell.length_b   1.000
_cell.length_c   1.000
_cell.angle_alpha   90.00
_cell.angle_beta   90.00
_cell.angle_gamma   90.00
#
_symmetry.space_group_name_H-M   'P 1'
#
loop_
_entity.id
_entity.type
_entity.pdbx_description
1 polymer ?
#
loop_
_entity_poly.entity_id
_entity_poly.type
_entity_poly.pdbx_seq_one_letter_code
_entity_poly.pdbx_strand_id
1 'polypeptide(L)'
;MQQTPSKLSLSNQETAKEIHCRFCDIYLCKGSSLRLQGTTVICVDPTFEQFVKPPKALAEKVVCPNKACHKELGTVILLSRNVPGYALHITSLKFLVGDEETPRLFKKWSQYHGYLEPL
;
A
#
# COMPACT_ATOMS: atom_id res chain seq x y z
N MET A 1 10.72 47.69 -9.14
CA MET A 1 11.37 46.41 -8.78
C MET A 1 10.66 45.86 -7.55
N GLN A 2 9.88 44.79 -7.69
CA GLN A 2 9.34 44.03 -6.56
C GLN A 2 9.43 42.55 -6.93
N GLN A 3 10.23 41.82 -6.15
CA GLN A 3 10.38 40.38 -6.21
C GLN A 3 9.14 39.74 -5.58
N THR A 4 8.42 38.93 -6.34
CA THR A 4 7.41 38.01 -5.80
C THR A 4 8.10 36.65 -5.59
N PRO A 5 7.94 36.02 -4.42
CA PRO A 5 8.72 34.85 -4.04
C PRO A 5 8.48 33.68 -4.98
N SER A 6 9.59 33.08 -5.45
CA SER A 6 9.60 31.77 -6.06
C SER A 6 8.92 30.81 -5.11
N LYS A 7 7.72 30.35 -5.49
CA LYS A 7 7.02 29.25 -4.83
C LYS A 7 7.91 28.02 -4.99
N LEU A 8 8.80 27.80 -4.02
CA LEU A 8 9.63 26.60 -3.91
C LEU A 8 8.69 25.40 -4.04
N SER A 9 8.93 24.60 -5.07
CA SER A 9 8.19 23.38 -5.41
C SER A 9 7.90 22.59 -4.14
N LEU A 10 6.62 22.46 -3.80
CA LEU A 10 6.15 21.40 -2.93
C LEU A 10 6.58 20.10 -3.59
N SER A 11 7.50 19.39 -2.95
CA SER A 11 8.06 18.10 -3.34
C SER A 11 7.04 17.24 -4.09
N ASN A 12 7.35 16.90 -5.35
CA ASN A 12 6.62 15.92 -6.17
C ASN A 12 6.73 14.51 -5.54
N GLN A 13 6.18 14.29 -4.35
CA GLN A 13 6.02 12.96 -3.77
C GLN A 13 4.85 12.29 -4.50
N GLU A 14 5.17 11.59 -5.59
CA GLU A 14 4.21 10.82 -6.35
C GLU A 14 3.69 9.66 -5.49
N THR A 15 2.55 9.86 -4.85
CA THR A 15 1.85 8.79 -4.14
C THR A 15 1.18 7.90 -5.16
N ALA A 16 1.28 6.57 -4.98
CA ALA A 16 0.55 5.66 -5.85
C ALA A 16 -0.96 5.97 -5.80
N LYS A 17 -1.59 5.99 -6.96
CA LYS A 17 -3.04 6.13 -7.07
C LYS A 17 -3.69 4.83 -6.62
N GLU A 18 -3.22 3.71 -7.18
CA GLU A 18 -3.76 2.39 -6.96
C GLU A 18 -2.65 1.37 -6.74
N ILE A 19 -2.96 0.37 -5.93
CA ILE A 19 -2.09 -0.76 -5.62
C ILE A 19 -2.82 -2.02 -6.02
N HIS A 20 -2.16 -2.81 -6.86
CA HIS A 20 -2.68 -4.05 -7.43
C HIS A 20 -1.83 -5.23 -6.98
N CYS A 21 -2.40 -6.43 -7.04
CA CYS A 21 -1.65 -7.66 -6.90
C CYS A 21 -0.72 -7.82 -8.10
N ARG A 22 0.58 -7.98 -7.84
CA ARG A 22 1.58 -8.16 -8.91
C ARG A 22 1.31 -9.37 -9.81
N PHE A 23 0.64 -10.40 -9.30
CA PHE A 23 0.54 -11.70 -9.98
C PHE A 23 -0.70 -11.86 -10.85
N CYS A 24 -1.79 -11.16 -10.54
CA CYS A 24 -3.05 -11.28 -11.27
C CYS A 24 -3.73 -9.94 -11.52
N ASP A 25 -3.05 -8.83 -11.21
CA ASP A 25 -3.45 -7.45 -11.45
C ASP A 25 -4.78 -7.01 -10.81
N ILE A 26 -5.29 -7.78 -9.85
CA ILE A 26 -6.50 -7.40 -9.12
C ILE A 26 -6.20 -6.18 -8.26
N TYR A 27 -7.10 -5.20 -8.29
CA TYR A 27 -7.06 -4.05 -7.40
C TYR A 27 -7.09 -4.52 -5.93
N LEU A 28 -6.23 -3.93 -5.10
CA LEU A 28 -6.15 -4.21 -3.66
C LEU A 28 -6.61 -3.00 -2.85
N CYS A 29 -6.00 -1.84 -3.05
CA CYS A 29 -6.30 -0.62 -2.31
C CYS A 29 -5.80 0.63 -3.04
N LYS A 30 -6.22 1.81 -2.57
CA LYS A 30 -5.60 3.07 -3.00
C LYS A 30 -4.23 3.23 -2.36
N GLY A 31 -3.28 3.88 -3.04
CA GLY A 31 -1.98 4.15 -2.41
C GLY A 31 -2.10 5.13 -1.23
N SER A 32 -3.11 6.01 -1.24
CA SER A 32 -3.48 6.84 -0.09
C SER A 32 -3.98 6.05 1.12
N SER A 33 -4.31 4.76 0.97
CA SER A 33 -4.70 3.87 2.07
C SER A 33 -3.49 3.18 2.73
N LEU A 34 -2.26 3.46 2.29
CA LEU A 34 -1.06 2.98 2.96
C LEU A 34 -0.69 3.86 4.14
N ARG A 35 -0.29 3.22 5.23
CA ARG A 35 0.18 3.87 6.46
C ARG A 35 1.52 3.28 6.89
N LEU A 36 2.35 4.10 7.52
CA LEU A 36 3.61 3.67 8.12
C LEU A 36 3.46 3.55 9.65
N GLN A 37 3.70 2.36 10.17
CA GLN A 37 3.82 2.09 11.60
C GLN A 37 5.23 1.58 11.91
N GLY A 38 6.08 2.45 12.45
CA GLY A 38 7.50 2.15 12.61
C GLY A 38 8.16 1.90 11.25
N THR A 39 8.58 0.67 10.99
CA THR A 39 9.17 0.23 9.70
C THR A 39 8.21 -0.59 8.83
N THR A 40 6.98 -0.79 9.30
CA THR A 40 5.99 -1.65 8.64
C THR A 40 4.99 -0.79 7.88
N VAL A 41 4.75 -1.13 6.61
CA VAL A 41 3.73 -0.47 5.80
C VAL A 41 2.46 -1.29 5.80
N ILE A 42 1.35 -0.61 6.08
CA ILE A 42 0.07 -1.21 6.42
C ILE A 42 -0.97 -0.65 5.48
N CYS A 43 -1.81 -1.52 4.93
CA CYS A 43 -3.02 -1.09 4.23
C CYS A 43 -4.17 -0.97 5.22
N VAL A 44 -4.81 0.21 5.26
CA VAL A 44 -6.01 0.51 6.07
C VAL A 44 -7.23 0.81 5.20
N ASP A 45 -7.38 0.06 4.11
CA ASP A 45 -8.50 0.22 3.18
C ASP A 45 -9.68 -0.70 3.59
N PRO A 46 -10.86 -0.17 3.94
CA PRO A 46 -12.02 -0.98 4.30
C PRO A 46 -12.45 -1.95 3.20
N THR A 47 -12.17 -1.61 1.94
CA THR A 47 -12.46 -2.49 0.79
C THR A 47 -11.54 -3.70 0.82
N PHE A 48 -10.27 -3.51 1.20
CA PHE A 48 -9.30 -4.59 1.35
C PHE A 48 -9.73 -5.55 2.46
N GLU A 49 -10.24 -5.03 3.58
CA GLU A 49 -10.75 -5.85 4.70
C GLU A 49 -11.91 -6.76 4.28
N GLN A 50 -12.77 -6.34 3.35
CA GLN A 50 -13.89 -7.17 2.88
C GLN A 50 -13.41 -8.40 2.10
N PHE A 51 -12.25 -8.30 1.45
CA PHE A 51 -11.69 -9.37 0.64
C PHE A 51 -10.83 -10.35 1.44
N VAL A 52 -10.16 -9.85 2.47
CA VAL A 52 -9.36 -10.67 3.37
C VAL A 52 -10.31 -11.19 4.44
N LYS A 53 -10.62 -12.49 4.41
CA LYS A 53 -11.46 -13.13 5.44
C LYS A 53 -11.01 -12.66 6.83
N PRO A 54 -11.95 -12.41 7.77
CA PRO A 54 -11.59 -11.94 9.10
C PRO A 54 -10.54 -12.88 9.68
N PRO A 55 -9.36 -12.35 10.06
CA PRO A 55 -8.27 -13.18 10.54
C PRO A 55 -8.71 -13.95 11.75
N LYS A 56 -8.50 -15.27 11.74
CA LYS A 56 -8.83 -16.15 12.87
C LYS A 56 -7.75 -16.05 13.95
N ALA A 57 -6.54 -15.63 13.58
CA ALA A 57 -5.40 -15.51 14.46
C ALA A 57 -4.43 -14.40 14.01
N LEU A 58 -3.55 -13.99 14.92
CA LEU A 58 -2.43 -13.10 14.63
C LEU A 58 -1.38 -13.77 13.76
N ALA A 59 -0.68 -12.97 12.96
CA ALA A 59 0.31 -13.44 11.98
C ALA A 59 -0.27 -14.38 10.91
N GLU A 60 -1.59 -14.35 10.69
CA GLU A 60 -2.21 -15.04 9.56
C GLU A 60 -1.75 -14.39 8.24
N LYS A 61 -1.55 -15.22 7.22
CA LYS A 61 -1.13 -14.75 5.89
C LYS A 61 -2.29 -14.00 5.23
N VAL A 62 -1.97 -12.83 4.69
CA VAL A 62 -2.86 -12.11 3.78
C VAL A 62 -2.65 -12.70 2.40
N VAL A 63 -3.70 -13.22 1.78
CA VAL A 63 -3.63 -13.83 0.44
C VAL A 63 -4.43 -13.02 -0.57
N CYS A 64 -4.01 -13.09 -1.83
CA CYS A 64 -4.70 -12.44 -2.93
C CYS A 64 -6.15 -12.92 -3.02
N PRO A 65 -7.14 -12.00 -3.08
CA PRO A 65 -8.54 -12.38 -3.04
C PRO A 65 -9.05 -12.99 -4.35
N ASN A 66 -8.30 -12.84 -5.43
CA ASN A 66 -8.58 -13.58 -6.65
C ASN A 66 -8.36 -15.08 -6.40
N LYS A 67 -9.44 -15.86 -6.48
CA LYS A 67 -9.46 -17.32 -6.24
C LYS A 67 -8.52 -18.12 -7.14
N ALA A 68 -8.18 -17.61 -8.32
CA ALA A 68 -7.21 -18.25 -9.20
C ALA A 68 -5.74 -17.94 -8.83
N CYS A 69 -5.50 -16.85 -8.09
CA CYS A 69 -4.16 -16.37 -7.78
C CYS A 69 -3.64 -16.93 -6.45
N HIS A 70 -4.38 -16.70 -5.35
CA HIS A 70 -4.05 -17.19 -4.00
C HIS A 70 -2.62 -16.89 -3.51
N LYS A 71 -1.90 -15.96 -4.14
CA LYS A 71 -0.54 -15.59 -3.74
C LYS A 71 -0.55 -14.81 -2.44
N GLU A 72 0.45 -15.06 -1.60
CA GLU A 72 0.66 -14.31 -0.37
C GLU A 72 1.00 -12.84 -0.70
N LEU A 73 0.26 -11.93 -0.08
CA LEU A 73 0.41 -10.48 -0.19
C LEU A 73 1.07 -9.86 1.04
N GLY A 74 1.11 -10.58 2.17
CA GLY A 74 1.60 -10.05 3.43
C GLY A 74 1.09 -10.84 4.64
N THR A 75 1.04 -10.16 5.78
CA THR A 75 0.64 -10.75 7.08
C THR A 75 -0.27 -9.82 7.87
N VAL A 76 -1.19 -10.41 8.63
CA VAL A 76 -2.03 -9.67 9.57
C VAL A 76 -1.26 -9.32 10.83
N ILE A 77 -1.36 -8.06 11.26
CA ILE A 77 -0.81 -7.53 12.49
C ILE A 77 -1.92 -6.86 13.32
N LEU A 78 -1.67 -6.56 14.60
CA LEU A 78 -2.58 -5.74 15.41
C LEU A 78 -2.07 -4.32 15.51
N LEU A 79 -2.92 -3.38 15.14
CA LEU A 79 -2.66 -1.95 15.30
C LEU A 79 -2.92 -1.52 16.74
N SER A 80 -4.01 -2.02 17.33
CA SER A 80 -4.43 -1.78 18.71
C SER A 80 -5.22 -2.99 19.22
N ARG A 81 -5.79 -2.92 20.43
CA ARG A 81 -6.59 -4.02 21.00
C ARG A 81 -7.75 -4.34 20.04
N ASN A 82 -7.61 -5.45 19.31
CA ASN A 82 -8.57 -6.02 18.35
C ASN A 82 -8.78 -5.26 17.03
N VAL A 83 -7.89 -4.33 16.65
CA VAL A 83 -7.94 -3.73 15.31
C VAL A 83 -6.88 -4.39 14.42
N PRO A 84 -7.27 -5.25 13.45
CA PRO A 84 -6.32 -5.84 12.52
C PRO A 84 -5.78 -4.77 11.58
N GLY A 85 -4.50 -4.90 11.22
CA GLY A 85 -3.86 -4.20 10.13
C GLY A 85 -3.22 -5.19 9.18
N TYR A 86 -3.09 -4.83 7.91
CA TYR A 86 -2.56 -5.72 6.88
C TYR A 86 -1.19 -5.22 6.43
N ALA A 87 -0.14 -5.82 6.99
CA ALA A 87 1.23 -5.52 6.61
C ALA A 87 1.55 -6.17 5.27
N LEU A 88 1.77 -5.38 4.22
CA LEU A 88 1.94 -5.89 2.85
C LEU A 88 3.42 -6.08 2.49
N HIS A 89 3.72 -7.17 1.78
CA HIS A 89 5.01 -7.39 1.15
C HIS A 89 5.10 -6.56 -0.13
N ILE A 90 6.02 -5.60 -0.19
CA ILE A 90 6.13 -4.73 -1.36
C ILE A 90 6.36 -5.50 -2.68
N THR A 91 7.03 -6.65 -2.60
CA THR A 91 7.35 -7.49 -3.76
C THR A 91 6.13 -8.18 -4.37
N SER A 92 5.00 -8.27 -3.66
CA SER A 92 3.73 -8.79 -4.16
C SER A 92 2.81 -7.70 -4.72
N LEU A 93 3.25 -6.44 -4.72
CA LEU A 93 2.45 -5.30 -5.13
C LEU A 93 2.92 -4.72 -6.47
N LYS A 94 1.95 -4.19 -7.21
CA LYS A 94 2.11 -3.41 -8.43
C LYS A 94 1.54 -2.02 -8.16
N PHE A 95 2.33 -0.97 -8.37
CA PHE A 95 1.95 0.41 -8.05
C PHE A 95 1.63 1.17 -9.34
N LEU A 96 0.42 1.71 -9.44
CA LEU A 96 0.02 2.64 -10.49
C LEU A 96 0.19 4.07 -9.97
N VAL A 97 1.09 4.83 -10.60
CA VAL A 97 1.50 6.16 -10.14
C VAL A 97 1.07 7.20 -11.18
N GLY A 98 0.34 8.23 -10.76
CA GLY A 98 -0.16 9.27 -11.65
C GLY A 98 -0.96 8.71 -12.84
N ASP A 99 -0.65 9.21 -14.03
CA ASP A 99 -1.18 8.75 -15.32
C ASP A 99 -0.18 7.87 -16.08
N GLU A 100 0.81 7.28 -15.38
CA GLU A 100 1.77 6.38 -16.01
C GLU A 100 1.08 5.10 -16.50
N GLU A 101 1.26 4.79 -17.79
CA GLU A 101 0.79 3.52 -18.37
C GLU A 101 1.60 2.31 -17.83
N THR A 102 2.83 2.56 -17.38
CA THR A 102 3.72 1.51 -16.87
C THR A 102 3.68 1.46 -15.35
N PRO A 103 3.32 0.33 -14.74
CA PRO A 103 3.36 0.19 -13.29
C PRO A 103 4.78 0.14 -12.74
N ARG A 104 4.96 0.67 -11.52
CA ARG A 104 6.21 0.56 -10.77
C ARG A 104 6.20 -0.69 -9.90
N LEU A 105 7.32 -1.40 -9.89
CA LEU A 105 7.59 -2.58 -9.05
C LEU A 105 8.81 -2.31 -8.19
N PHE A 106 8.71 -2.64 -6.90
CA PHE A 106 9.78 -2.41 -5.94
C PHE A 106 10.20 -3.72 -5.26
N LYS A 107 11.45 -3.77 -4.80
CA LYS A 107 12.01 -4.90 -4.05
C LYS A 107 12.01 -4.67 -2.54
N LYS A 108 12.05 -3.40 -2.11
CA LYS A 108 12.08 -3.00 -0.69
C LYS A 108 11.26 -1.72 -0.50
N TRP A 109 10.61 -1.57 0.65
CA TRP A 109 9.86 -0.36 1.00
C TRP A 109 10.72 0.91 0.98
N SER A 110 12.02 0.81 1.25
CA SER A 110 12.97 1.92 1.14
C SER A 110 13.16 2.47 -0.29
N GLN A 111 12.69 1.76 -1.32
CA GLN A 111 12.72 2.21 -2.72
C GLN A 111 11.43 2.93 -3.12
N TYR A 112 10.37 2.82 -2.31
CA TYR A 112 9.13 3.55 -2.53
C TYR A 112 9.28 4.94 -1.90
N HIS A 113 9.26 5.96 -2.76
CA HIS A 113 9.38 7.37 -2.36
C HIS A 113 8.03 8.11 -2.37
N GLY A 114 6.92 7.39 -2.54
CA GLY A 114 5.58 7.97 -2.38
C GLY A 114 5.29 8.26 -0.91
N TYR A 115 4.38 9.21 -0.67
CA TYR A 115 4.02 9.58 0.69
C TYR A 115 3.29 8.43 1.39
N LEU A 116 3.65 8.20 2.65
CA LEU A 116 3.01 7.25 3.54
C LEU A 116 2.60 8.03 4.79
N GLU A 117 1.29 8.11 5.03
CA GLU A 117 0.78 8.75 6.25
C GLU A 117 1.20 7.92 7.48
N PRO A 118 1.62 8.56 8.59
CA PRO A 118 1.79 7.85 9.85
C PRO A 118 0.48 7.21 10.30
N LEU A 119 0.57 6.02 10.93
CA LEU A 119 -0.58 5.38 11.57
C LEU A 119 -0.86 5.95 12.96
#